data_AF-A0A0P9R975-F1
#
_entry.id   AF-A0A0P9R975-F1
#
_cell.length_a   1.000
_cell.length_b   1.000
_cell.length_c   1.000
_cell.angle_alpha   90.00
_cell.angle_beta   90.00
_cell.angle_gamma   90.00
#
_symmetry.space_group_name_H-M   'P 1'
#
loop_
_entity.id
_entity.type
_entity.pdbx_description
1 polymer ?
#
loop_
_entity_poly.entity_id
_entity_poly.type
_entity_poly.pdbx_seq_one_letter_code
_entity_poly.pdbx_strand_id
1 'polypeptide(L)'
;MVVPRVGMEVLVTFLEGDPDRPLVSGCLYHAEHLPPGKLPADQTQSVFKTLSSPGGGGSNELRIEDRAGQEHIYIHAQRDWDQIVKHDQTISVGHERHDRVQANSYSEFGAEEHRTVAGARLTEVKMSDHLTVGGTQHIRVADGLLAEAGQEVHIKAGNKLVIEAGLEVTIKVGGTFIKLDASGVKMIEPQPVGSPGNGSGAAPRLPGVATPVGADEAGEMLTPAQTQTMKRTPFCEQCERAAKEAKP
;
A
#
# COMPACT_ATOMS: atom_id res chain seq x y z
N MET A 1 -17.24 12.51 -14.56
CA MET A 1 -18.65 12.38 -14.97
C MET A 1 -19.42 11.70 -13.84
N VAL A 2 -20.53 12.28 -13.38
CA VAL A 2 -21.41 11.66 -12.37
C VAL A 2 -22.78 11.50 -13.00
N VAL A 3 -23.21 10.26 -13.18
CA VAL A 3 -24.54 9.94 -13.72
C VAL A 3 -25.52 9.87 -12.54
N PRO A 4 -26.62 10.65 -12.55
CA PRO A 4 -27.66 10.53 -11.53
C PRO A 4 -28.18 9.08 -11.47
N ARG A 5 -28.36 8.56 -10.25
CA ARG A 5 -28.92 7.21 -10.04
C ARG A 5 -30.43 7.28 -9.97
N VAL A 6 -31.10 6.16 -10.25
CA VAL A 6 -32.54 6.03 -10.05
C VAL A 6 -32.90 6.39 -8.61
N GLY A 7 -33.87 7.29 -8.45
CA GLY A 7 -34.29 7.84 -7.15
C GLY A 7 -33.65 9.17 -6.77
N MET A 8 -32.54 9.58 -7.41
CA MET A 8 -31.95 10.90 -7.18
C MET A 8 -32.82 11.99 -7.80
N GLU A 9 -33.05 13.06 -7.04
CA GLU A 9 -33.73 14.25 -7.54
C GLU A 9 -32.79 15.07 -8.43
N VAL A 10 -33.30 15.47 -9.60
CA VAL A 10 -32.55 16.20 -10.62
C VAL A 10 -33.27 17.48 -11.03
N LEU A 11 -32.48 18.50 -11.33
CA LEU A 11 -32.95 19.71 -12.01
C LEU A 11 -32.98 19.45 -13.51
N VAL A 12 -34.14 19.63 -14.13
CA VAL A 12 -34.33 19.56 -15.58
C VAL A 12 -34.50 20.97 -16.14
N THR A 13 -33.67 21.29 -17.12
CA THR A 13 -33.74 22.51 -17.92
C THR A 13 -34.15 22.15 -19.34
N PHE A 14 -34.62 23.12 -20.11
CA PHE A 14 -35.12 22.92 -21.47
C PHE A 14 -34.34 23.81 -22.41
N LEU A 15 -33.78 23.23 -23.48
CA LEU A 15 -32.98 23.99 -24.44
C LEU A 15 -33.86 25.05 -25.12
N GLU A 16 -33.47 26.33 -25.02
CA GLU A 16 -34.27 27.46 -25.53
C GLU A 16 -35.70 27.52 -24.96
N GLY A 17 -35.96 26.86 -23.82
CA GLY A 17 -37.30 26.74 -23.25
C GLY A 17 -38.21 25.73 -23.96
N ASP A 18 -37.68 24.94 -24.89
CA ASP A 18 -38.44 23.91 -25.61
C ASP A 18 -38.68 22.67 -24.71
N PRO A 19 -39.94 22.40 -24.28
CA PRO A 19 -40.26 21.28 -23.42
C PRO A 19 -39.92 19.91 -24.03
N ASP A 20 -39.79 19.83 -25.36
CA ASP A 20 -39.42 18.60 -26.07
C ASP A 20 -37.90 18.36 -26.09
N ARG A 21 -37.11 19.27 -25.53
CA ARG A 21 -35.63 19.20 -25.48
C ARG A 21 -35.09 19.34 -24.04
N PRO A 22 -35.38 18.37 -23.15
CA PRO A 22 -34.91 18.41 -21.77
C PRO A 22 -33.41 18.12 -21.62
N LEU A 23 -32.81 18.70 -20.59
CA LEU A 23 -31.42 18.54 -20.17
C LEU A 23 -31.34 18.50 -18.64
N VAL A 24 -30.68 17.47 -18.08
CA VAL A 24 -30.37 17.44 -16.65
C VAL A 24 -29.22 18.41 -16.35
N SER A 25 -29.46 19.40 -15.49
CA SER A 25 -28.50 20.46 -15.16
C SER A 25 -27.88 20.34 -13.76
N GLY A 26 -28.45 19.52 -12.88
CA GLY A 26 -27.93 19.32 -11.52
C GLY A 26 -28.70 18.28 -10.72
N CYS A 27 -28.19 17.94 -9.54
CA CYS A 27 -28.88 17.09 -8.55
C CYS A 27 -29.09 17.87 -7.27
N LEU A 28 -30.17 17.57 -6.55
CA LEU A 28 -30.51 18.21 -5.28
C LEU A 28 -30.56 17.20 -4.13
N TYR A 29 -30.27 17.70 -2.93
CA TYR A 29 -30.51 16.98 -1.69
C TYR A 29 -31.88 17.38 -1.11
N HIS A 30 -32.56 16.44 -0.48
CA HIS A 30 -33.86 16.62 0.19
C HIS A 30 -33.95 15.69 1.41
N ALA A 31 -35.12 15.66 2.07
CA ALA A 31 -35.29 14.93 3.33
C ALA A 31 -35.01 13.41 3.25
N GLU A 32 -35.25 12.79 2.09
CA GLU A 32 -34.98 11.35 1.86
C GLU A 32 -33.58 11.10 1.30
N HIS A 33 -33.02 12.06 0.54
CA HIS A 33 -31.63 12.05 0.08
C HIS A 33 -30.85 13.17 0.76
N LEU A 34 -30.39 12.89 1.97
CA LEU A 34 -29.64 13.85 2.78
C LEU A 34 -28.24 14.12 2.19
N PRO A 35 -27.67 15.32 2.44
CA PRO A 35 -26.27 15.59 2.11
C PRO A 35 -25.33 14.64 2.88
N PRO A 36 -24.10 14.38 2.36
CA PRO A 36 -23.15 13.47 3.01
C PRO A 36 -22.72 13.89 4.43
N GLY A 37 -22.68 15.19 4.70
CA GLY A 37 -22.30 15.77 6.00
C GLY A 37 -23.51 16.18 6.86
N LYS A 38 -23.30 16.35 8.16
CA LYS A 38 -24.34 16.79 9.10
C LYS A 38 -24.44 18.31 9.08
N LEU A 39 -25.39 18.84 8.33
CA LEU A 39 -25.62 20.29 8.31
C LEU A 39 -26.49 20.73 9.51
N PRO A 40 -26.19 21.89 10.14
CA PRO A 40 -25.14 22.86 9.79
C PRO A 40 -23.76 22.60 10.43
N ALA A 41 -23.59 21.55 11.23
CA ALA A 41 -22.33 21.29 11.96
C ALA A 41 -21.09 21.13 11.05
N ASP A 42 -21.27 20.51 9.89
CA ASP A 42 -20.23 20.23 8.90
C ASP A 42 -20.24 21.24 7.73
N GLN A 43 -20.71 22.47 7.95
CA GLN A 43 -20.84 23.49 6.89
C GLN A 43 -19.53 23.87 6.20
N THR A 44 -18.37 23.58 6.82
CA THR A 44 -17.02 23.82 6.28
C THR A 44 -16.44 22.61 5.54
N GLN A 45 -17.22 21.54 5.35
CA GLN A 45 -16.78 20.35 4.64
C GLN A 45 -17.24 20.35 3.19
N SER A 46 -16.29 20.11 2.29
CA SER A 46 -16.55 19.74 0.90
C SER A 46 -16.39 18.23 0.75
N VAL A 47 -17.46 17.53 0.35
CA VAL A 47 -17.48 16.06 0.30
C VAL A 47 -17.88 15.56 -1.08
N PHE A 48 -17.01 14.75 -1.69
CA PHE A 48 -17.33 13.92 -2.83
C PHE A 48 -17.42 12.46 -2.38
N LYS A 49 -18.63 11.97 -2.12
CA LYS A 49 -18.90 10.62 -1.63
C LYS A 49 -19.76 9.84 -2.61
N THR A 50 -19.36 8.60 -2.90
CA THR A 50 -20.09 7.67 -3.75
C THR A 50 -20.37 6.38 -3.00
N LEU A 51 -21.51 5.74 -3.29
CA LEU A 51 -21.89 4.45 -2.69
C LEU A 51 -21.61 3.30 -3.66
N SER A 52 -21.17 2.15 -3.15
CA SER A 52 -21.09 0.92 -3.93
C SER A 52 -22.43 0.61 -4.59
N SER A 53 -22.40 0.08 -5.82
CA SER A 53 -23.59 -0.18 -6.62
C SER A 53 -23.42 -1.45 -7.46
N PRO A 54 -24.49 -2.24 -7.68
CA PRO A 54 -25.79 -2.17 -6.99
C PRO A 54 -25.72 -2.72 -5.56
N GLY A 55 -26.72 -2.40 -4.72
CA GLY A 55 -26.86 -3.03 -3.39
C GLY A 55 -25.91 -2.50 -2.31
N GLY A 56 -25.75 -1.18 -2.22
CA GLY A 56 -24.78 -0.48 -1.38
C GLY A 56 -24.56 -1.05 0.02
N GLY A 57 -23.28 -1.37 0.30
CA GLY A 57 -22.77 -1.70 1.62
C GLY A 57 -21.42 -1.04 1.94
N GLY A 58 -20.98 -0.12 1.07
CA GLY A 58 -19.68 0.55 1.16
C GLY A 58 -19.64 1.88 0.41
N SER A 59 -18.57 2.64 0.56
CA SER A 59 -18.43 3.97 -0.05
C SER A 59 -16.99 4.36 -0.38
N ASN A 60 -16.81 5.12 -1.46
CA ASN A 60 -15.58 5.86 -1.69
C ASN A 60 -15.80 7.34 -1.34
N GLU A 61 -14.82 7.98 -0.70
CA GLU A 61 -14.95 9.34 -0.20
C GLU A 61 -13.65 10.13 -0.40
N LEU A 62 -13.79 11.32 -0.98
CA LEU A 62 -12.83 12.41 -0.86
C LEU A 62 -13.52 13.52 -0.06
N ARG A 63 -12.93 13.91 1.07
CA ARG A 63 -13.47 14.97 1.92
C ARG A 63 -12.39 15.95 2.30
N ILE A 64 -12.71 17.24 2.21
CA ILE A 64 -11.86 18.36 2.58
C ILE A 64 -12.59 19.14 3.67
N GLU A 65 -11.94 19.32 4.81
CA GLU A 65 -12.39 20.14 5.94
C GLU A 65 -11.53 21.40 6.00
N ASP A 66 -12.17 22.57 5.96
CA ASP A 66 -11.51 23.89 5.95
C ASP A 66 -11.64 24.65 7.28
N ARG A 67 -12.11 23.99 8.35
CA ARG A 67 -12.17 24.60 9.69
C ARG A 67 -10.75 24.91 10.20
N ALA A 68 -10.51 26.19 10.49
CA ALA A 68 -9.22 26.68 10.96
C ALA A 68 -8.65 25.88 12.15
N GLY A 69 -7.42 25.39 12.02
CA GLY A 69 -6.71 24.57 13.01
C GLY A 69 -7.19 23.12 13.12
N GLN A 70 -8.13 22.71 12.27
CA GLN A 70 -8.68 21.36 12.14
C GLN A 70 -8.78 20.94 10.66
N GLU A 71 -7.98 21.56 9.80
CA GLU A 71 -7.98 21.31 8.36
C GLU A 71 -7.59 19.86 8.10
N HIS A 72 -8.34 19.20 7.19
CA HIS A 72 -8.16 17.78 6.98
C HIS A 72 -8.59 17.34 5.58
N ILE A 73 -7.73 16.56 4.92
CA ILE A 73 -8.07 15.84 3.69
C ILE A 73 -8.21 14.36 4.03
N TYR A 74 -9.39 13.80 3.76
CA TYR A 74 -9.70 12.38 3.94
C TYR A 74 -9.89 11.72 2.59
N ILE A 75 -9.15 10.64 2.36
CA ILE A 75 -9.32 9.75 1.21
C ILE A 75 -9.67 8.37 1.74
N HIS A 76 -10.80 7.84 1.30
CA HIS A 76 -11.25 6.50 1.63
C HIS A 76 -11.62 5.75 0.35
N ALA A 77 -10.95 4.63 0.13
CA ALA A 77 -11.29 3.65 -0.88
C ALA A 77 -11.97 2.45 -0.22
N GLN A 78 -13.11 2.02 -0.76
CA GLN A 78 -13.86 0.89 -0.22
C GLN A 78 -13.14 -0.45 -0.44
N ARG A 79 -12.32 -0.55 -1.48
CA ARG A 79 -11.61 -1.77 -1.85
C ARG A 79 -10.18 -1.47 -2.28
N ASP A 80 -10.01 -0.92 -3.48
CA ASP A 80 -8.71 -0.73 -4.10
C ASP A 80 -8.42 0.77 -4.27
N TRP A 81 -7.16 1.15 -4.06
CA TRP A 81 -6.65 2.50 -4.30
C TRP A 81 -5.32 2.40 -5.05
N ASP A 82 -5.33 2.81 -6.32
CA ASP A 82 -4.14 2.90 -7.14
C ASP A 82 -3.70 4.36 -7.28
N GLN A 83 -2.45 4.63 -6.91
CA GLN A 83 -1.80 5.91 -7.13
C GLN A 83 -0.71 5.76 -8.19
N ILE A 84 -0.98 6.23 -9.40
CA ILE A 84 -0.04 6.18 -10.52
C ILE A 84 0.47 7.59 -10.81
N VAL A 85 1.76 7.82 -10.56
CA VAL A 85 2.44 9.10 -10.85
C VAL A 85 3.37 8.88 -12.03
N LYS A 86 3.16 9.60 -13.13
CA LYS A 86 3.89 9.40 -14.39
C LYS A 86 5.26 10.10 -14.47
N HIS A 87 5.53 11.00 -13.54
CA HIS A 87 6.78 11.76 -13.49
C HIS A 87 7.33 11.78 -12.07
N ASP A 88 7.02 12.81 -11.27
CA ASP A 88 7.57 12.97 -9.93
C ASP A 88 6.49 12.93 -8.85
N GLN A 89 6.78 12.24 -7.74
CA GLN A 89 6.04 12.34 -6.50
C GLN A 89 6.95 12.97 -5.44
N THR A 90 6.49 14.07 -4.83
CA THR A 90 7.14 14.67 -3.67
C THR A 90 6.19 14.60 -2.48
N ILE A 91 6.67 14.07 -1.35
CA ILE A 91 5.90 13.98 -0.10
C ILE A 91 6.72 14.66 1.00
N SER A 92 6.11 15.65 1.66
CA SER A 92 6.66 16.30 2.86
C SER A 92 5.63 16.19 3.97
N VAL A 93 6.06 15.70 5.13
CA VAL A 93 5.22 15.56 6.33
C VAL A 93 5.88 16.37 7.43
N GLY A 94 5.21 17.43 7.90
CA GLY A 94 5.76 18.36 8.88
C GLY A 94 5.82 17.83 10.32
N HIS A 95 5.21 16.67 10.58
CA HIS A 95 5.19 16.02 11.89
C HIS A 95 5.34 14.50 11.73
N GLU A 96 4.28 13.72 11.92
CA GLU A 96 4.35 12.25 11.95
C GLU A 96 3.70 11.58 10.73
N ARG A 97 4.25 10.42 10.35
CA ARG A 97 3.66 9.48 9.39
C ARG A 97 3.42 8.15 10.08
N HIS A 98 2.21 7.61 9.95
CA HIS A 98 1.82 6.30 10.48
C HIS A 98 1.36 5.42 9.31
N ASP A 99 2.08 4.32 9.07
CA ASP A 99 1.72 3.32 8.05
C ASP A 99 1.35 2.00 8.73
N ARG A 100 0.16 1.46 8.42
CA ARG A 100 -0.28 0.14 8.90
C ARG A 100 -0.76 -0.72 7.75
N VAL A 101 -0.04 -1.81 7.50
CA VAL A 101 -0.39 -2.83 6.51
C VAL A 101 -0.72 -4.13 7.24
N GLN A 102 -1.92 -4.69 7.00
CA GLN A 102 -2.37 -5.89 7.71
C GLN A 102 -1.81 -7.19 7.13
N ALA A 103 -1.43 -7.17 5.85
CA ALA A 103 -0.88 -8.31 5.13
C ALA A 103 0.53 -7.96 4.62
N ASN A 104 0.78 -8.18 3.34
CA ASN A 104 2.10 -8.01 2.74
C ASN A 104 2.34 -6.57 2.26
N SER A 105 3.58 -6.11 2.35
CA SER A 105 4.08 -4.89 1.73
C SER A 105 5.21 -5.23 0.78
N TYR A 106 5.14 -4.73 -0.45
CA TYR A 106 6.16 -4.93 -1.48
C TYR A 106 6.68 -3.56 -1.92
N SER A 107 7.99 -3.47 -2.14
CA SER A 107 8.64 -2.26 -2.64
C SER A 107 9.79 -2.65 -3.54
N GLU A 108 9.82 -2.07 -4.73
CA GLU A 108 10.89 -2.23 -5.71
C GLU A 108 11.38 -0.85 -6.10
N PHE A 109 12.67 -0.61 -5.92
CA PHE A 109 13.33 0.62 -6.33
C PHE A 109 14.27 0.27 -7.49
N GLY A 110 13.94 0.74 -8.69
CA GLY A 110 14.71 0.41 -9.91
C GLY A 110 16.11 1.03 -9.98
N ALA A 111 16.46 1.89 -9.03
CA ALA A 111 17.75 2.57 -8.93
C ALA A 111 18.18 2.68 -7.46
N GLU A 112 18.62 3.86 -7.01
CA GLU A 112 19.18 4.06 -5.68
C GLU A 112 18.10 4.37 -4.63
N GLU A 113 18.25 3.81 -3.42
CA GLU A 113 17.50 4.20 -2.22
C GLU A 113 18.44 4.90 -1.24
N HIS A 114 18.13 6.14 -0.87
CA HIS A 114 18.84 6.87 0.17
C HIS A 114 17.95 6.95 1.42
N ARG A 115 18.46 6.44 2.54
CA ARG A 115 17.76 6.47 3.82
C ARG A 115 18.63 7.06 4.91
N THR A 116 18.14 8.12 5.55
CA THR A 116 18.76 8.71 6.73
C THR A 116 17.74 8.70 7.88
N VAL A 117 18.16 8.19 9.03
CA VAL A 117 17.37 8.21 10.27
C VAL A 117 18.22 8.91 11.32
N ALA A 118 17.79 10.09 11.76
CA ALA A 118 18.55 10.90 12.73
C ALA A 118 18.43 10.34 14.16
N GLY A 119 17.25 9.80 14.49
CA GLY A 119 17.00 9.11 15.75
C GLY A 119 17.33 7.62 15.70
N ALA A 120 16.88 6.89 16.73
CA ALA A 120 17.00 5.45 16.76
C ALA A 120 16.10 4.80 15.69
N ARG A 121 16.62 3.77 15.01
CA ARG A 121 15.83 2.83 14.21
C ARG A 121 15.59 1.58 15.02
N LEU A 122 14.35 1.38 15.49
CA LEU A 122 13.93 0.14 16.15
C LEU A 122 13.31 -0.79 15.11
N THR A 123 13.69 -2.06 15.10
CA THR A 123 13.19 -3.06 14.14
C THR A 123 13.06 -4.41 14.85
N GLU A 124 11.86 -4.99 14.81
CA GLU A 124 11.58 -6.34 15.30
C GLU A 124 11.14 -7.19 14.11
N VAL A 125 11.92 -8.22 13.78
CA VAL A 125 11.54 -9.22 12.78
C VAL A 125 11.17 -10.49 13.53
N LYS A 126 9.89 -10.85 13.51
CA LYS A 126 9.38 -12.00 14.29
C LYS A 126 9.70 -13.36 13.68
N MET A 127 10.05 -13.37 12.39
CA MET A 127 10.40 -14.56 11.63
C MET A 127 11.80 -14.39 11.04
N SER A 128 12.07 -14.96 9.86
CA SER A 128 13.36 -14.85 9.20
C SER A 128 13.59 -13.47 8.60
N ASP A 129 14.81 -12.95 8.77
CA ASP A 129 15.34 -11.81 8.03
C ASP A 129 16.39 -12.32 7.03
N HIS A 130 16.22 -11.98 5.75
CA HIS A 130 17.10 -12.41 4.68
C HIS A 130 17.71 -11.20 3.99
N LEU A 131 19.04 -11.12 3.98
CA LEU A 131 19.79 -10.08 3.32
C LEU A 131 20.75 -10.68 2.29
N THR A 132 20.63 -10.24 1.04
CA THR A 132 21.58 -10.51 -0.03
C THR A 132 22.13 -9.20 -0.54
N VAL A 133 23.45 -9.03 -0.46
CA VAL A 133 24.14 -7.87 -1.02
C VAL A 133 25.01 -8.37 -2.18
N GLY A 134 24.67 -7.97 -3.41
CA GLY A 134 25.42 -8.38 -4.61
C GLY A 134 26.78 -7.67 -4.74
N GLY A 135 26.92 -6.50 -4.13
CA GLY A 135 28.16 -5.71 -4.06
C GLY A 135 28.82 -5.80 -2.68
N THR A 136 29.23 -4.65 -2.14
CA THR A 136 29.89 -4.56 -0.83
C THR A 136 28.91 -4.13 0.26
N GLN A 137 28.90 -4.85 1.39
CA GLN A 137 28.24 -4.40 2.61
C GLN A 137 29.26 -3.73 3.53
N HIS A 138 29.09 -2.44 3.80
CA HIS A 138 29.86 -1.72 4.82
C HIS A 138 29.06 -1.62 6.11
N ILE A 139 29.65 -2.08 7.22
CA ILE A 139 29.05 -1.99 8.56
C ILE A 139 30.03 -1.22 9.44
N ARG A 140 29.63 -0.03 9.87
CA ARG A 140 30.34 0.75 10.88
C ARG A 140 29.40 0.99 12.04
N VAL A 141 29.80 0.54 13.23
CA VAL A 141 29.09 0.78 14.49
C VAL A 141 30.05 1.47 15.44
N ALA A 142 29.61 2.55 16.10
CA ALA A 142 30.47 3.34 16.98
C ALA A 142 30.75 2.64 18.32
N ASP A 143 29.70 2.10 18.95
CA ASP A 143 29.79 1.57 20.31
C ASP A 143 29.95 0.05 20.34
N GLY A 144 28.99 -0.70 19.80
CA GLY A 144 29.03 -2.17 19.87
C GLY A 144 28.21 -2.85 18.78
N LEU A 145 28.83 -3.84 18.13
CA LEU A 145 28.16 -4.80 17.26
C LEU A 145 27.93 -6.09 18.05
N LEU A 146 26.71 -6.25 18.58
CA LEU A 146 26.31 -7.42 19.36
C LEU A 146 25.50 -8.37 18.48
N ALA A 147 25.86 -9.64 18.46
CA ALA A 147 25.16 -10.68 17.71
C ALA A 147 25.03 -11.95 18.55
N GLU A 148 23.83 -12.48 18.63
CA GLU A 148 23.51 -13.74 19.28
C GLU A 148 22.70 -14.59 18.30
N ALA A 149 23.05 -15.87 18.19
CA ALA A 149 22.29 -16.85 17.41
C ALA A 149 22.05 -18.09 18.26
N GLY A 150 20.83 -18.60 18.25
CA GLY A 150 20.47 -19.77 19.05
C GLY A 150 21.19 -21.05 18.62
N GLN A 151 21.54 -21.17 17.33
CA GLN A 151 22.12 -22.40 16.76
C GLN A 151 23.51 -22.19 16.16
N GLU A 152 23.70 -21.22 15.26
CA GLU A 152 24.95 -21.06 14.52
C GLU A 152 25.19 -19.60 14.13
N VAL A 153 26.45 -19.14 14.30
CA VAL A 153 27.00 -17.97 13.61
C VAL A 153 28.07 -18.47 12.65
N HIS A 154 27.85 -18.30 11.34
CA HIS A 154 28.80 -18.70 10.30
C HIS A 154 29.40 -17.48 9.63
N ILE A 155 30.71 -17.28 9.79
CA ILE A 155 31.46 -16.23 9.07
C ILE A 155 32.45 -16.92 8.13
N LYS A 156 32.22 -16.79 6.82
CA LYS A 156 33.10 -17.33 5.78
C LYS A 156 33.62 -16.21 4.91
N ALA A 157 34.93 -16.17 4.72
CA ALA A 157 35.58 -15.33 3.72
C ALA A 157 36.24 -16.23 2.67
N GLY A 158 36.06 -15.89 1.39
CA GLY A 158 36.71 -16.64 0.30
C GLY A 158 38.24 -16.50 0.30
N ASN A 159 38.73 -15.29 0.59
CA ASN A 159 40.17 -14.97 0.52
C ASN A 159 40.78 -14.65 1.89
N LYS A 160 40.22 -13.69 2.63
CA LYS A 160 40.83 -13.18 3.86
C LYS A 160 39.75 -12.87 4.91
N LEU A 161 39.98 -13.35 6.13
CA LEU A 161 39.30 -12.88 7.33
C LEU A 161 40.35 -12.21 8.22
N VAL A 162 40.06 -10.98 8.67
CA VAL A 162 40.91 -10.24 9.61
C VAL A 162 40.07 -9.86 10.81
N ILE A 163 40.55 -10.18 11.99
CA ILE A 163 39.95 -9.79 13.27
C ILE A 163 41.02 -9.02 14.03
N GLU A 164 40.78 -7.74 14.25
CA GLU A 164 41.65 -6.85 15.01
C GLU A 164 40.90 -6.39 16.25
N ALA A 165 41.55 -6.50 17.41
CA ALA A 165 41.03 -6.00 18.68
C ALA A 165 42.16 -5.27 19.42
N GLY A 166 41.82 -4.18 20.10
CA GLY A 166 42.83 -3.35 20.78
C GLY A 166 43.36 -3.95 22.09
N LEU A 167 42.54 -4.75 22.78
CA LEU A 167 42.89 -5.32 24.09
C LEU A 167 42.98 -6.84 24.05
N GLU A 168 41.92 -7.49 23.59
CA GLU A 168 41.85 -8.95 23.55
C GLU A 168 40.89 -9.47 22.49
N VAL A 169 41.16 -10.69 22.02
CA VAL A 169 40.22 -11.56 21.31
C VAL A 169 40.02 -12.81 22.16
N THR A 170 38.79 -13.12 22.53
CA THR A 170 38.47 -14.30 23.34
C THR A 170 37.45 -15.18 22.62
N ILE A 171 37.78 -16.45 22.45
CA ILE A 171 36.90 -17.49 21.89
C ILE A 171 36.62 -18.47 23.02
N LYS A 172 35.37 -18.55 23.49
CA LYS A 172 34.98 -19.38 24.64
C LYS A 172 34.01 -20.48 24.22
N VAL A 173 34.23 -21.69 24.73
CA VAL A 173 33.33 -22.85 24.58
C VAL A 173 33.17 -23.52 25.94
N GLY A 174 31.99 -23.40 26.55
CA GLY A 174 31.75 -23.91 27.91
C GLY A 174 32.69 -23.27 28.93
N GLY A 175 33.47 -24.09 29.65
CA GLY A 175 34.50 -23.65 30.59
C GLY A 175 35.88 -23.34 29.97
N THR A 176 36.07 -23.69 28.70
CA THR A 176 37.34 -23.60 27.96
C THR A 176 37.38 -22.32 27.14
N PHE A 177 38.55 -21.71 26.97
CA PHE A 177 38.72 -20.57 26.07
C PHE A 177 40.12 -20.49 25.44
N ILE A 178 40.17 -19.81 24.30
CA ILE A 178 41.36 -19.28 23.66
C ILE A 178 41.31 -17.77 23.84
N LYS A 179 42.31 -17.19 24.50
CA LYS A 179 42.45 -15.75 24.67
C LYS A 179 43.73 -15.27 24.01
N LEU A 180 43.60 -14.28 23.15
CA LEU A 180 44.71 -13.54 22.56
C LEU A 180 44.70 -12.16 23.21
N ASP A 181 45.79 -11.79 23.88
CA ASP A 181 46.00 -10.48 24.48
C ASP A 181 47.44 -10.01 24.23
N ALA A 182 47.82 -8.84 24.76
CA ALA A 182 49.18 -8.30 24.61
C ALA A 182 50.30 -9.20 25.19
N SER A 183 49.96 -10.18 26.05
CA SER A 183 50.91 -11.16 26.60
C SER A 183 51.01 -12.45 25.77
N GLY A 184 50.25 -12.57 24.69
CA GLY A 184 50.30 -13.70 23.75
C GLY A 184 49.01 -14.53 23.73
N VAL A 185 49.14 -15.79 23.33
CA VAL A 185 48.02 -16.75 23.24
C VAL A 185 47.96 -17.57 24.52
N LYS A 186 46.86 -17.48 25.26
CA LYS A 186 46.56 -18.32 26.42
C LYS A 186 45.47 -19.32 26.06
N MET A 187 45.70 -20.59 26.35
CA MET A 187 44.74 -21.68 26.18
C MET A 187 44.60 -22.44 27.51
N ILE A 188 43.35 -22.75 27.90
CA ILE A 188 43.05 -23.64 29.02
C ILE A 188 42.39 -24.89 28.41
N GLU A 189 43.08 -26.04 28.40
CA GLU A 189 42.69 -27.26 27.64
C GLU A 189 41.49 -28.05 28.22
N PRO A 190 40.80 -28.87 27.39
CA PRO A 190 41.23 -30.27 27.23
C PRO A 190 41.59 -30.66 25.78
N GLN A 191 42.47 -31.65 25.64
CA GLN A 191 43.08 -32.19 24.42
C GLN A 191 42.13 -32.36 23.21
N PRO A 192 42.60 -32.18 21.95
CA PRO A 192 41.75 -32.29 20.77
C PRO A 192 41.41 -33.75 20.45
N VAL A 193 40.13 -34.11 20.56
CA VAL A 193 39.57 -35.35 19.98
C VAL A 193 38.43 -34.96 19.05
N GLY A 194 38.62 -35.14 17.74
CA GLY A 194 37.58 -34.97 16.72
C GLY A 194 37.93 -33.99 15.59
N SER A 195 37.17 -34.09 14.50
CA SER A 195 37.26 -33.17 13.37
C SER A 195 36.50 -31.87 13.65
N PRO A 196 36.93 -30.71 13.10
CA PRO A 196 36.17 -29.48 13.19
C PRO A 196 34.77 -29.64 12.57
N GLY A 197 33.77 -28.98 13.17
CA GLY A 197 32.42 -28.93 12.62
C GLY A 197 32.36 -28.14 11.31
N ASN A 198 31.46 -28.52 10.41
CA ASN A 198 31.16 -27.75 9.20
C ASN A 198 30.00 -26.79 9.49
N GLY A 199 30.13 -25.54 9.07
CA GLY A 199 29.01 -24.59 9.12
C GLY A 199 28.05 -24.74 7.94
N SER A 200 26.80 -24.31 8.11
CA SER A 200 25.69 -24.52 7.15
C SER A 200 25.78 -23.72 5.84
N GLY A 201 26.56 -22.64 5.81
CA GLY A 201 26.70 -21.74 4.65
C GLY A 201 25.52 -20.77 4.50
N ALA A 202 25.76 -19.59 3.93
CA ALA A 202 24.71 -18.60 3.71
C ALA A 202 23.82 -18.97 2.51
N ALA A 203 22.51 -19.10 2.75
CA ALA A 203 21.49 -19.35 1.71
C ALA A 203 20.23 -18.48 1.93
N PRO A 204 20.34 -17.13 1.81
CA PRO A 204 19.20 -16.23 1.97
C PRO A 204 18.16 -16.43 0.87
N ARG A 205 16.88 -16.22 1.21
CA ARG A 205 15.80 -16.16 0.22
C ARG A 205 15.80 -14.80 -0.47
N LEU A 206 15.51 -14.79 -1.77
CA LEU A 206 15.35 -13.54 -2.53
C LEU A 206 13.89 -13.04 -2.46
N PRO A 207 13.67 -11.71 -2.52
CA PRO A 207 12.32 -11.16 -2.67
C PRO A 207 11.62 -11.68 -3.94
N GLY A 208 10.31 -11.89 -3.87
CA GLY A 208 9.48 -12.21 -5.04
C GLY A 208 9.23 -10.97 -5.91
N VAL A 209 8.92 -11.19 -7.20
CA VAL A 209 8.61 -10.10 -8.15
C VAL A 209 7.29 -9.43 -7.77
N ALA A 210 7.27 -8.10 -7.69
CA ALA A 210 6.05 -7.34 -7.48
C ALA A 210 5.13 -7.45 -8.71
N THR A 211 3.85 -7.74 -8.51
CA THR A 211 2.87 -7.73 -9.60
C THR A 211 2.65 -6.28 -10.09
N PRO A 212 2.74 -6.02 -11.41
CA PRO A 212 2.50 -4.69 -11.96
C PRO A 212 1.08 -4.19 -11.65
N VAL A 213 0.96 -2.94 -11.22
CA VAL A 213 -0.34 -2.26 -11.14
C VAL A 213 -0.81 -1.93 -12.56
N GLY A 214 -1.98 -2.44 -12.96
CA GLY A 214 -2.57 -2.19 -14.28
C GLY A 214 -2.67 -3.38 -15.24
N ALA A 215 -2.62 -4.62 -14.75
CA ALA A 215 -2.99 -5.80 -15.55
C ALA A 215 -4.51 -5.99 -15.69
N ASP A 216 -5.32 -5.08 -15.16
CA ASP A 216 -6.76 -5.05 -15.41
C ASP A 216 -7.03 -4.37 -16.75
N GLU A 217 -7.53 -5.15 -17.71
CA GLU A 217 -8.12 -4.60 -18.91
C GLU A 217 -9.24 -3.63 -18.52
N ALA A 218 -9.27 -2.46 -19.17
CA ALA A 218 -10.35 -1.49 -18.98
C ALA A 218 -11.68 -2.21 -19.17
N GLY A 219 -12.49 -2.30 -18.10
CA GLY A 219 -13.81 -2.93 -18.15
C GLY A 219 -14.60 -2.38 -19.34
N GLU A 220 -15.18 -3.28 -20.14
CA GLU A 220 -15.95 -2.90 -21.33
C GLU A 220 -16.98 -1.82 -20.94
N MET A 221 -16.96 -0.70 -21.68
CA MET A 221 -17.78 0.47 -21.35
C MET A 221 -19.29 0.21 -21.35
N LEU A 222 -19.75 -0.96 -21.81
CA LEU A 222 -21.14 -1.39 -21.74
C LEU A 222 -21.19 -2.93 -21.68
N THR A 223 -21.86 -3.48 -20.67
CA THR A 223 -22.22 -4.90 -20.67
C THR A 223 -23.13 -5.23 -21.87
N PRO A 224 -23.11 -6.47 -22.40
CA PRO A 224 -24.02 -6.88 -23.47
C PRO A 224 -25.49 -6.57 -23.18
N ALA A 225 -25.89 -6.62 -21.89
CA ALA A 225 -27.22 -6.23 -21.42
C ALA A 225 -27.53 -4.73 -21.65
N GLN A 226 -26.57 -3.83 -21.43
CA GLN A 226 -26.73 -2.39 -21.70
C GLN A 226 -26.86 -2.12 -23.19
N THR A 227 -26.06 -2.78 -24.02
CA THR A 227 -26.14 -2.69 -25.49
C THR A 227 -27.47 -3.24 -26.04
N GLN A 228 -28.00 -4.29 -25.44
CA GLN A 228 -29.29 -4.88 -25.82
C GLN A 228 -30.47 -3.99 -25.41
N THR A 229 -30.34 -3.28 -24.28
CA THR A 229 -31.35 -2.32 -23.81
C THR A 229 -31.43 -1.08 -24.71
N MET A 230 -30.29 -0.61 -25.23
CA MET A 230 -30.24 0.48 -26.22
C MET A 230 -30.69 0.09 -27.64
N LYS A 231 -30.74 -1.22 -27.95
CA LYS A 231 -31.24 -1.75 -29.24
C LYS A 231 -32.74 -2.02 -29.26
N ARG A 232 -33.46 -1.88 -28.13
CA ARG A 232 -34.92 -2.00 -28.13
C ARG A 232 -35.52 -0.67 -28.60
N THR A 233 -36.21 -0.72 -29.73
CA THR A 233 -37.11 0.35 -30.19
C THR A 233 -38.08 0.70 -29.05
N PRO A 234 -38.42 2.00 -28.84
CA PRO A 234 -39.29 2.41 -27.76
C PRO A 234 -40.65 1.69 -27.88
N PHE A 235 -40.94 0.87 -26.87
CA PHE A 235 -42.22 0.20 -26.74
C PHE A 235 -43.19 1.16 -26.05
N CYS A 236 -44.11 1.73 -26.83
CA CYS A 236 -45.25 2.45 -26.31
C CYS A 236 -46.49 1.57 -26.44
N GLU A 237 -46.98 1.08 -25.30
CA GLU A 237 -48.15 0.21 -25.20
C GLU A 237 -49.41 0.85 -25.81
N GLN A 238 -49.48 2.19 -25.80
CA GLN A 238 -50.58 2.94 -26.42
C GLN A 238 -50.49 3.01 -27.95
N CYS A 239 -49.27 3.10 -28.52
CA CYS A 239 -49.08 3.09 -29.97
C CYS A 239 -49.43 1.71 -30.59
N GLU A 240 -49.18 0.61 -29.87
CA GLU A 240 -49.55 -0.73 -30.33
C GLU A 240 -51.06 -0.98 -30.28
N ARG A 241 -51.76 -0.41 -29.28
CA ARG A 241 -53.23 -0.42 -29.22
C ARG A 241 -53.85 0.36 -30.38
N ALA A 242 -53.34 1.56 -30.66
CA ALA A 242 -53.81 2.38 -31.78
C ALA A 242 -53.58 1.70 -33.15
N ALA A 243 -52.49 0.94 -33.31
CA ALA A 243 -52.22 0.20 -34.55
C ALA A 243 -53.13 -1.04 -34.74
N LYS A 244 -53.65 -1.63 -33.65
CA LYS A 244 -54.62 -2.75 -33.72
C LYS A 244 -56.04 -2.27 -34.02
N GLU A 245 -56.39 -1.05 -33.63
CA GLU A 245 -57.68 -0.42 -33.93
C GLU A 245 -57.75 0.17 -35.36
N ALA A 246 -56.60 0.34 -36.04
CA ALA A 246 -56.51 0.96 -37.37
C ALA A 246 -56.43 -0.02 -38.57
N LYS A 247 -56.65 -1.34 -38.37
CA LYS A 247 -56.76 -2.28 -39.49
C LYS A 247 -58.23 -2.44 -39.91
N PRO A 248 -58.55 -2.35 -41.22
CA PRO A 248 -59.91 -2.55 -41.74
C PRO A 248 -60.40 -3.99 -41.57
#